data_AF-A0A1T4SMW6-F1
#
_entry.id   AF-A0A1T4SMW6-F1
#
_cell.length_a   1.000
_cell.length_b   1.000
_cell.length_c   1.000
_cell.angle_alpha   90.00
_cell.angle_beta   90.00
_cell.angle_gamma   90.00
#
_symmetry.space_group_name_H-M   'P 1'
#
loop_
_entity.id
_entity.type
_entity.pdbx_description
1 polymer ?
#
loop_
_entity_poly.entity_id
_entity_poly.type
_entity_poly.pdbx_seq_one_letter_code
_entity_poly.pdbx_strand_id
1 'polypeptide(L)' 'MNEFMTTLHLRIHDAVESLRRARQRGDEDLVLSQAGEIEDLIEIAARHGVDIDGGYRALTHAA' A
#
# COMPACT_ATOMS: atom_id res chain seq x y z
N MET A 1 11.08 -14.42 -2.80
CA MET A 1 10.54 -13.14 -2.28
C MET A 1 11.31 -12.82 -1.01
N ASN A 2 12.00 -11.69 -0.93
CA ASN A 2 12.79 -11.30 0.25
C ASN A 2 11.84 -10.96 1.43
N GLU A 3 12.25 -11.20 2.67
CA GLU A 3 11.45 -10.90 3.88
C GLU A 3 10.97 -9.44 3.90
N PHE A 4 11.84 -8.52 3.48
CA PHE A 4 11.52 -7.11 3.29
C PHE A 4 10.32 -6.88 2.36
N MET A 5 10.28 -7.59 1.22
CA MET A 5 9.22 -7.44 0.21
C MET A 5 7.88 -7.94 0.75
N THR A 6 7.90 -9.07 1.45
CA THR A 6 6.70 -9.63 2.08
C THR A 6 6.14 -8.66 3.12
N THR A 7 7.00 -8.12 3.98
CA THR A 7 6.59 -7.15 5.00
C THR A 7 6.05 -5.87 4.38
N LEU A 8 6.72 -5.34 3.35
CA LEU A 8 6.28 -4.14 2.65
C LEU A 8 4.91 -4.34 1.99
N HIS A 9 4.71 -5.48 1.33
CA HIS A 9 3.44 -5.82 0.69
C HIS A 9 2.30 -5.93 1.71
N LEU A 10 2.54 -6.59 2.85
CA LEU A 10 1.55 -6.70 3.92
C LEU A 10 1.18 -5.33 4.50
N ARG A 11 2.16 -4.46 4.76
CA ARG A 11 1.90 -3.11 5.28
C ARG A 11 1.11 -2.24 4.30
N ILE A 12 1.42 -2.31 3.00
CA ILE A 12 0.66 -1.61 1.97
C ILE A 12 -0.77 -2.14 1.91
N HIS A 13 -0.94 -3.46 1.93
CA HIS A 13 -2.26 -4.08 1.93
C HIS A 13 -3.10 -3.64 3.14
N ASP A 14 -2.52 -3.67 4.34
CA ASP A 14 -3.20 -3.26 5.58
C ASP A 14 -3.58 -1.78 5.54
N ALA A 15 -2.69 -0.90 5.08
CA ALA A 15 -2.96 0.53 4.95
C ALA A 15 -4.08 0.81 3.93
N VAL A 16 -4.11 0.09 2.80
CA VAL A 16 -5.19 0.21 1.80
C VAL A 16 -6.54 -0.28 2.34
N GLU A 17 -6.56 -1.40 3.06
CA GLU A 17 -7.78 -1.90 3.69
C GLU A 17 -8.28 -0.95 4.80
N SER A 18 -7.36 -0.38 5.57
CA SER A 18 -7.67 0.63 6.59
C SER A 18 -8.23 1.91 5.96
N LEU A 19 -7.61 2.42 4.89
CA LEU A 19 -8.10 3.54 4.09
C LEU A 19 -9.52 3.30 3.57
N ARG A 20 -9.77 2.09 3.04
CA ARG A 20 -11.10 1.70 2.54
C ARG A 20 -12.14 1.73 3.65
N ARG A 21 -11.81 1.20 4.83
CA ARG A 21 -12.70 1.22 6.01
C ARG A 21 -12.92 2.65 6.52
N ALA A 22 -11.90 3.49 6.54
CA ALA A 22 -11.99 4.89 6.93
C ALA A 22 -12.95 5.66 6.01
N ARG A 23 -12.83 5.47 4.69
CA ARG A 23 -13.77 6.04 3.70
C ARG A 23 -15.20 5.57 3.90
N GLN A 24 -15.41 4.28 4.18
CA GLN A 24 -16.76 3.73 4.44
C GLN A 24 -17.39 4.31 5.71
N ARG A 25 -16.57 4.68 6.70
CA ARG A 25 -17.01 5.27 7.97
C ARG A 25 -17.15 6.79 7.90
N GLY A 26 -16.65 7.44 6.84
CA GLY A 26 -16.60 8.91 6.74
C GLY A 26 -15.55 9.55 7.65
N ASP A 27 -14.52 8.81 8.03
CA ASP A 27 -13.44 9.29 8.90
C ASP A 27 -12.34 9.94 8.05
N GLU A 28 -12.50 11.23 7.76
CA GLU A 28 -11.62 11.99 6.86
C GLU A 28 -10.18 12.12 7.37
N ASP A 29 -10.00 12.26 8.69
CA ASP A 29 -8.67 12.35 9.31
C ASP A 29 -7.90 11.04 9.13
N LEU A 30 -8.57 9.91 9.39
CA LEU A 30 -7.98 8.60 9.16
C LEU A 30 -7.71 8.35 7.68
N VAL A 31 -8.56 8.85 6.78
CA VAL A 31 -8.32 8.76 5.33
C VAL A 31 -7.04 9.48 4.92
N LEU A 32 -6.84 10.72 5.40
CA LEU A 32 -5.63 11.50 5.09
C LEU A 32 -4.37 10.83 5.67
N SER A 33 -4.46 10.36 6.91
CA SER A 33 -3.36 9.65 7.58
C SER A 33 -2.94 8.39 6.82
N GLN A 34 -3.90 7.55 6.44
CA GLN A 34 -3.61 6.31 5.71
C GLN A 34 -3.14 6.57 4.28
N ALA A 35 -3.59 7.64 3.63
CA ALA A 35 -3.09 8.03 2.32
C ALA A 35 -1.59 8.41 2.38
N GLY A 36 -1.18 9.19 3.38
CA GLY A 36 0.23 9.53 3.59
C GLY A 36 1.10 8.32 3.89
N GLU A 37 0.62 7.38 4.73
CA GLU A 37 1.34 6.14 5.02
C GLU A 37 1.56 5.29 3.76
N ILE A 38 0.57 5.23 2.85
CA ILE A 38 0.71 4.52 1.57
C ILE A 38 1.76 5.19 0.68
N GLU A 39 1.78 6.51 0.59
CA GLU A 39 2.79 7.25 -0.18
C GLU A 39 4.21 6.99 0.35
N ASP A 40 4.40 7.03 1.67
CA ASP A 40 5.69 6.75 2.31
C ASP A 40 6.16 5.30 2.01
N LEU A 41 5.24 4.33 2.09
CA LEU A 41 5.56 2.93 1.80
C LEU A 41 5.92 2.72 0.32
N ILE A 42 5.26 3.42 -0.60
CA ILE A 42 5.59 3.40 -2.03
C ILE A 42 6.97 4.03 -2.27
N GLU A 43 7.30 5.15 -1.62
CA GLU A 43 8.64 5.74 -1.72
C GLU A 43 9.72 4.79 -1.20
N ILE A 44 9.49 4.14 -0.06
CA ILE A 44 10.41 3.14 0.50
C ILE A 44 10.61 2.02 -0.53
N ALA A 45 9.53 1.51 -1.13
CA ALA A 45 9.61 0.49 -2.16
C ALA A 45 10.47 0.93 -3.34
N ALA A 46 10.22 2.13 -3.87
CA ALA A 46 10.97 2.69 -4.99
C ALA A 46 12.46 2.85 -4.66
N ARG A 47 12.82 3.32 -3.46
CA ARG A 47 14.22 3.44 -2.99
C ARG A 47 14.93 2.08 -2.92
N HIS A 48 14.18 1.02 -2.64
CA HIS A 48 14.70 -0.35 -2.61
C HIS A 48 14.67 -1.05 -3.99
N GLY A 49 14.31 -0.34 -5.06
CA GLY A 49 14.26 -0.89 -6.42
C GLY A 49 13.04 -1.77 -6.68
N VAL A 50 12.00 -1.61 -5.87
CA VAL A 50 10.74 -2.36 -5.99
C VAL A 50 9.78 -1.55 -6.85
N ASP A 51 9.55 -2.01 -8.07
CA ASP A 51 8.50 -1.45 -8.92
C ASP A 51 7.13 -1.97 -8.46
N ILE A 52 6.47 -1.19 -7.60
CA ILE A 52 5.13 -1.50 -7.12
C ILE A 52 4.09 -1.32 -8.22
N ASP A 53 4.27 -0.39 -9.17
CA ASP A 53 3.30 -0.16 -10.25
C ASP A 53 3.28 -1.37 -11.20
N GLY A 54 4.45 -1.89 -11.56
CA GLY A 54 4.59 -3.14 -12.31
C GLY A 54 4.08 -4.37 -11.54
N GLY A 55 4.38 -4.46 -10.24
CA GLY A 55 3.97 -5.57 -9.37
C GLY A 55 2.47 -5.65 -9.14
N TYR A 56 1.81 -4.51 -8.86
CA TYR A 56 0.36 -4.47 -8.64
C TYR A 56 -0.43 -4.64 -9.93
N ARG A 57 0.03 -4.08 -11.07
CA ARG A 57 -0.60 -4.34 -12.38
C ARG A 57 -0.54 -5.81 -12.77
N ALA A 58 0.56 -6.50 -12.48
CA ALA A 58 0.66 -7.95 -12.71
C ALA A 58 -0.31 -8.75 -11.81
N LEU A 59 -0.47 -8.35 -10.55
CA LEU A 59 -1.42 -8.98 -9.62
C LEU A 59 -2.88 -8.72 -9.99
N THR A 60 -3.23 -7.52 -10.45
CA THR A 60 -4.60 -7.20 -10.91
C THR A 60 -4.97 -7.85 -12.22
N HIS A 61 -3.99 -8.20 -13.07
CA HIS A 61 -4.25 -8.93 -14.31
C HIS A 61 -4.32 -10.46 -14.14
N ALA A 62 -3.85 -10.97 -13.01
CA ALA A 62 -3.81 -12.40 -12.67
C ALA A 62 -5.00 -12.86 -11.79
N ALA A 63 -5.89 -11.94 -11.40
CA ALA A 63 -7.11 -12.21 -10.64
C ALA A 63 -8.35 -12.09 -11.54
#